data_AF-A0A7K4FAY3-F1
#
_entry.id   AF-A0A7K4FAY3-F1
#
_cell.length_a   1.000
_cell.length_b   1.000
_cell.length_c   1.000
_cell.angle_alpha   90.00
_cell.angle_beta   90.00
_cell.angle_gamma   90.00
#
_symmetry.space_group_name_H-M   'P 1'
#
loop_
_entity.id
_entity.type
_entity.pdbx_description
1 polymer ?
#
loop_
_entity_poly.entity_id
_entity_poly.type
_entity_poly.pdbx_seq_one_letter_code
_entity_poly.pdbx_strand_id
1 'polypeptide(L)'
;NSNKVCGDRLCSEPPTEVKKEEPKKKEEVKQEKKKETAEKAKDVPKKDMKSETMEATKQVATLKVPKTMSGVLTSEQDPGQGHENHQLAIILPPSENVYKGHLTYTASENVQLVALHGPIKKGMDKGQAIWTTDGKTKFGLTFIDKETSAGVWQFSGNAIAVHTKNSEPFTISYSVSYTEHVTDGEKTFRGTMTSQQDPGVGHETHQLALLLAPRDKAYSGHLTFDASEPVQIVTLIGPMAKGDLIGLPSWTPDGETYYGLMLIPTKASGTTSFSGNALALHTMNSEPFTVSYSLVLTK
;
A
#
# COMPACT_ATOMS: atom_id res chain seq x y z
N ASN A 1 -16.18 39.26 27.51
CA ASN A 1 -17.17 38.61 26.63
C ASN A 1 -16.82 37.14 26.47
N SER A 2 -17.78 36.25 26.60
CA SER A 2 -17.59 34.81 26.40
C SER A 2 -18.27 34.39 25.10
N ASN A 3 -17.48 34.01 24.10
CA ASN A 3 -18.01 33.50 22.83
C ASN A 3 -18.08 31.97 22.90
N LYS A 4 -19.08 31.44 23.62
CA LYS A 4 -19.58 30.10 23.35
C LYS A 4 -20.23 30.11 21.96
N VAL A 5 -19.64 29.40 21.00
CA VAL A 5 -20.32 29.09 19.73
C VAL A 5 -21.02 27.74 19.90
N CYS A 6 -22.34 27.76 19.97
CA CYS A 6 -23.13 26.53 20.11
C CYS A 6 -23.20 25.78 18.78
N GLY A 7 -22.86 24.49 18.80
CA GLY A 7 -23.25 23.56 17.74
C GLY A 7 -24.62 22.98 18.06
N ASP A 8 -25.68 23.52 17.46
CA ASP A 8 -27.06 23.01 17.58
C ASP A 8 -27.88 23.39 16.33
N ARG A 9 -27.77 22.60 15.24
CA ARG A 9 -28.64 22.77 14.06
C ARG A 9 -28.71 21.60 13.06
N LEU A 10 -28.64 20.35 13.54
CA LEU A 10 -28.86 19.14 12.72
C LEU A 10 -29.96 18.22 13.29
N CYS A 11 -31.07 18.82 13.71
CA CYS A 11 -32.31 18.11 14.09
C CYS A 11 -33.51 18.74 13.37
N SER A 12 -34.00 18.08 12.31
CA SER A 12 -35.21 18.49 11.56
C SER A 12 -35.94 17.26 10.99
N GLU A 13 -36.99 16.84 11.69
CA GLU A 13 -38.03 15.89 11.27
C GLU A 13 -39.41 16.52 11.58
N PRO A 14 -40.55 16.02 11.05
CA PRO A 14 -40.78 15.09 9.94
C PRO A 14 -41.67 15.79 8.86
N PRO A 15 -42.60 15.13 8.11
CA PRO A 15 -43.81 14.53 8.68
C PRO A 15 -44.16 13.11 8.16
N THR A 16 -45.10 12.47 8.84
CA THR A 16 -45.59 11.09 8.59
C THR A 16 -46.80 11.02 7.64
N GLU A 17 -46.93 9.92 6.91
CA GLU A 17 -48.21 9.47 6.33
C GLU A 17 -48.63 8.10 6.89
N VAL A 18 -49.94 7.77 6.81
CA VAL A 18 -50.57 6.69 7.60
C VAL A 18 -51.25 5.63 6.73
N LYS A 19 -51.08 4.37 7.16
CA LYS A 19 -51.70 3.10 6.72
C LYS A 19 -53.07 3.14 6.03
N LYS A 20 -53.29 2.15 5.15
CA LYS A 20 -54.56 1.40 5.07
C LYS A 20 -54.32 -0.12 4.90
N GLU A 21 -55.22 -0.91 5.48
CA GLU A 21 -55.35 -2.38 5.47
C GLU A 21 -56.85 -2.71 5.30
N GLU A 22 -57.34 -3.91 4.98
CA GLU A 22 -56.73 -5.24 4.78
C GLU A 22 -57.27 -5.80 3.41
N PRO A 23 -57.79 -7.04 3.14
CA PRO A 23 -57.83 -8.28 3.91
C PRO A 23 -57.31 -9.58 3.24
N LYS A 24 -57.07 -10.58 4.11
CA LYS A 24 -56.77 -12.01 3.87
C LYS A 24 -57.36 -12.69 2.62
N LYS A 25 -56.65 -13.75 2.18
CA LYS A 25 -57.22 -15.12 2.19
C LYS A 25 -56.18 -16.19 2.56
N LYS A 26 -56.63 -17.29 3.16
CA LYS A 26 -55.86 -18.51 3.41
C LYS A 26 -56.04 -19.50 2.26
N GLU A 27 -55.06 -20.36 2.02
CA GLU A 27 -55.31 -21.79 1.76
C GLU A 27 -54.09 -22.65 2.20
N GLU A 28 -54.23 -23.97 2.23
CA GLU A 28 -53.45 -24.89 3.09
C GLU A 28 -53.36 -26.31 2.45
N VAL A 29 -52.59 -27.23 3.08
CA VAL A 29 -52.68 -28.72 2.99
C VAL A 29 -51.74 -29.49 2.01
N LYS A 30 -51.14 -30.58 2.56
CA LYS A 30 -50.42 -31.75 1.95
C LYS A 30 -49.01 -31.50 1.35
N GLN A 31 -47.94 -32.31 1.56
CA GLN A 31 -47.72 -33.77 1.78
C GLN A 31 -47.93 -34.64 0.50
N GLU A 32 -47.20 -35.74 0.20
CA GLU A 32 -46.37 -36.64 1.03
C GLU A 32 -45.41 -37.55 0.19
N LYS A 33 -44.21 -37.96 0.71
CA LYS A 33 -43.36 -39.14 0.33
C LYS A 33 -42.93 -39.30 -1.17
N LYS A 34 -42.02 -40.17 -1.66
CA LYS A 34 -40.90 -41.08 -1.25
C LYS A 34 -39.93 -41.16 -2.48
N LYS A 35 -38.73 -41.78 -2.58
CA LYS A 35 -37.83 -42.69 -1.81
C LYS A 35 -36.42 -42.03 -1.65
N GLU A 36 -35.38 -42.51 -0.96
CA GLU A 36 -35.04 -43.80 -0.31
C GLU A 36 -34.35 -44.89 -1.21
N THR A 37 -33.12 -44.66 -1.70
CA THR A 37 -32.17 -45.74 -2.11
C THR A 37 -30.72 -45.34 -1.78
N ALA A 38 -29.94 -46.23 -1.16
CA ALA A 38 -28.53 -46.00 -0.80
C ALA A 38 -27.72 -47.30 -0.92
N GLU A 39 -26.49 -47.21 -1.44
CA GLU A 39 -25.50 -48.29 -1.26
C GLU A 39 -24.05 -47.76 -1.21
N LYS A 40 -23.12 -48.59 -0.76
CA LYS A 40 -21.85 -48.20 -0.14
C LYS A 40 -20.70 -48.03 -1.15
N ALA A 41 -19.87 -47.01 -0.94
CA ALA A 41 -18.45 -47.01 -1.34
C ALA A 41 -17.58 -46.64 -0.13
N LYS A 42 -16.42 -47.28 0.00
CA LYS A 42 -15.62 -47.41 1.23
C LYS A 42 -14.83 -46.16 1.61
N ASP A 43 -14.43 -46.09 2.89
CA ASP A 43 -13.43 -45.16 3.40
C ASP A 43 -12.14 -45.13 2.58
N VAL A 44 -11.74 -43.91 2.22
CA VAL A 44 -10.34 -43.49 2.04
C VAL A 44 -10.28 -42.08 2.61
N PRO A 45 -9.35 -41.74 3.52
CA PRO A 45 -9.25 -40.40 4.09
C PRO A 45 -8.76 -39.41 3.03
N LYS A 46 -9.70 -38.84 2.27
CA LYS A 46 -9.47 -37.65 1.46
C LYS A 46 -9.17 -36.50 2.42
N LYS A 47 -7.89 -36.13 2.53
CA LYS A 47 -7.48 -34.83 3.09
C LYS A 47 -8.35 -33.75 2.44
N ASP A 48 -9.02 -32.94 3.25
CA ASP A 48 -10.10 -32.05 2.80
C ASP A 48 -9.61 -30.84 2.00
N MET A 49 -9.11 -31.09 0.79
CA MET A 49 -8.77 -30.05 -0.19
C MET A 49 -9.94 -29.08 -0.42
N LYS A 50 -11.19 -29.50 -0.16
CA LYS A 50 -12.38 -28.66 -0.29
C LYS A 50 -12.54 -27.68 0.88
N SER A 51 -12.20 -28.05 2.12
CA SER A 51 -12.17 -27.07 3.23
C SER A 51 -10.98 -26.14 3.07
N GLU A 52 -9.79 -26.68 2.76
CA GLU A 52 -8.58 -25.89 2.48
C GLU A 52 -8.81 -24.87 1.34
N THR A 53 -9.48 -25.28 0.25
CA THR A 53 -9.85 -24.37 -0.86
C THR A 53 -10.92 -23.36 -0.45
N MET A 54 -11.95 -23.74 0.31
CA MET A 54 -12.98 -22.81 0.76
C MET A 54 -12.44 -21.78 1.75
N GLU A 55 -11.54 -22.19 2.64
CA GLU A 55 -10.90 -21.31 3.62
C GLU A 55 -9.89 -20.37 2.94
N ALA A 56 -9.03 -20.87 2.05
CA ALA A 56 -8.16 -20.04 1.23
C ALA A 56 -8.96 -19.05 0.36
N THR A 57 -10.07 -19.48 -0.25
CA THR A 57 -10.95 -18.60 -1.02
C THR A 57 -11.58 -17.52 -0.13
N LYS A 58 -12.01 -17.88 1.10
CA LYS A 58 -12.58 -16.94 2.06
C LYS A 58 -11.55 -15.95 2.58
N GLN A 59 -10.31 -16.39 2.85
CA GLN A 59 -9.19 -15.50 3.20
C GLN A 59 -8.90 -14.53 2.04
N VAL A 60 -8.66 -15.04 0.82
CA VAL A 60 -8.39 -14.21 -0.38
C VAL A 60 -9.54 -13.24 -0.71
N ALA A 61 -10.79 -13.61 -0.44
CA ALA A 61 -11.93 -12.72 -0.54
C ALA A 61 -11.91 -11.62 0.53
N THR A 62 -11.60 -11.97 1.79
CA THR A 62 -11.55 -11.04 2.94
C THR A 62 -10.47 -9.96 2.77
N LEU A 63 -9.33 -10.29 2.15
CA LEU A 63 -8.23 -9.35 1.93
C LEU A 63 -8.61 -8.25 0.92
N LYS A 64 -9.38 -8.59 -0.12
CA LYS A 64 -9.77 -7.71 -1.22
C LYS A 64 -10.97 -6.80 -0.93
N VAL A 65 -11.56 -6.88 0.25
CA VAL A 65 -12.65 -5.99 0.69
C VAL A 65 -12.03 -4.74 1.33
N PRO A 66 -12.42 -3.52 0.90
CA PRO A 66 -12.01 -2.29 1.58
C PRO A 66 -12.49 -2.27 3.03
N LYS A 67 -11.55 -2.09 3.95
CA LYS A 67 -11.76 -1.89 5.38
C LYS A 67 -11.64 -0.40 5.69
N THR A 68 -12.45 0.12 6.60
CA THR A 68 -12.36 1.51 7.08
C THR A 68 -12.46 1.52 8.59
N MET A 69 -11.62 2.31 9.24
CA MET A 69 -11.63 2.52 10.70
C MET A 69 -11.17 3.94 11.03
N SER A 70 -11.59 4.45 12.17
CA SER A 70 -11.26 5.79 12.65
C SER A 70 -11.17 5.80 14.17
N GLY A 71 -10.33 6.65 14.72
CA GLY A 71 -10.16 6.75 16.17
C GLY A 71 -9.28 7.91 16.59
N VAL A 72 -9.01 7.97 17.89
CA VAL A 72 -8.02 8.86 18.50
C VAL A 72 -7.00 8.00 19.22
N LEU A 73 -5.71 8.30 19.06
CA LEU A 73 -4.60 7.66 19.76
C LEU A 73 -3.73 8.73 20.40
N THR A 74 -3.17 8.42 21.57
CA THR A 74 -1.94 9.06 22.04
C THR A 74 -0.76 8.23 21.53
N SER A 75 0.37 8.85 21.20
CA SER A 75 1.59 8.13 20.88
C SER A 75 2.22 7.47 22.10
N GLU A 76 3.07 6.49 21.84
CA GLU A 76 3.98 5.89 22.83
C GLU A 76 5.43 6.07 22.36
N GLN A 77 6.40 5.87 23.25
CA GLN A 77 7.82 5.87 22.90
C GLN A 77 8.08 4.88 21.76
N ASP A 78 8.77 5.31 20.69
CA ASP A 78 9.05 4.44 19.54
C ASP A 78 9.91 3.24 19.99
N PRO A 79 9.42 1.99 19.88
CA PRO A 79 10.15 0.81 20.33
C PRO A 79 11.23 0.36 19.33
N GLY A 80 11.44 1.12 18.24
CA GLY A 80 12.53 0.92 17.30
C GLY A 80 13.90 1.21 17.95
N GLN A 81 14.86 0.32 17.72
CA GLN A 81 16.24 0.50 18.18
C GLN A 81 16.89 1.70 17.47
N GLY A 82 17.46 2.63 18.25
CA GLY A 82 17.95 3.93 17.77
C GLY A 82 16.89 5.04 17.70
N HIS A 83 15.64 4.75 18.09
CA HIS A 83 14.53 5.71 18.11
C HIS A 83 14.02 6.01 19.53
N GLU A 84 14.79 5.69 20.57
CA GLU A 84 14.35 5.69 21.97
C GLU A 84 13.96 7.08 22.51
N ASN A 85 14.30 8.17 21.81
CA ASN A 85 13.90 9.54 22.15
C ASN A 85 12.72 10.07 21.30
N HIS A 86 12.13 9.21 20.46
CA HIS A 86 11.04 9.55 19.54
C HIS A 86 9.69 9.00 20.03
N GLN A 87 8.62 9.46 19.40
CA GLN A 87 7.24 9.04 19.67
C GLN A 87 6.57 8.48 18.42
N LEU A 88 5.78 7.41 18.58
CA LEU A 88 5.15 6.64 17.52
C LEU A 88 3.68 6.34 17.85
N ALA A 89 2.79 6.50 16.87
CA ALA A 89 1.40 6.07 16.92
C ALA A 89 1.12 5.11 15.77
N ILE A 90 1.02 3.81 16.05
CA ILE A 90 0.75 2.77 15.05
C ILE A 90 -0.74 2.76 14.69
N ILE A 91 -1.05 2.96 13.41
CA ILE A 91 -2.42 2.99 12.89
C ILE A 91 -2.79 1.65 12.25
N LEU A 92 -1.91 1.08 11.42
CA LEU A 92 -2.03 -0.29 10.92
C LEU A 92 -0.81 -1.09 11.40
N PRO A 93 -1.00 -2.15 12.22
CA PRO A 93 0.11 -2.91 12.78
C PRO A 93 0.85 -3.74 11.71
N PRO A 94 2.09 -4.18 11.96
CA PRO A 94 2.84 -5.03 11.02
C PRO A 94 2.07 -6.28 10.58
N SER A 95 2.01 -6.49 9.26
CA SER A 95 1.34 -7.61 8.60
C SER A 95 2.17 -8.15 7.43
N GLU A 96 2.05 -9.43 7.13
CA GLU A 96 2.65 -10.04 5.93
C GLU A 96 1.94 -9.59 4.63
N ASN A 97 0.72 -9.07 4.74
CA ASN A 97 0.03 -8.41 3.63
C ASN A 97 0.52 -6.97 3.48
N VAL A 98 0.61 -6.50 2.25
CA VAL A 98 0.77 -5.07 1.96
C VAL A 98 -0.61 -4.42 2.07
N TYR A 99 -0.78 -3.52 3.03
CA TYR A 99 -1.88 -2.58 3.03
C TYR A 99 -1.72 -1.59 1.88
N LYS A 100 -2.81 -1.26 1.21
CA LYS A 100 -2.93 -0.12 0.29
C LYS A 100 -4.12 0.72 0.72
N GLY A 101 -3.97 2.02 0.87
CA GLY A 101 -5.08 2.84 1.38
C GLY A 101 -4.86 4.34 1.36
N HIS A 102 -5.75 5.04 2.06
CA HIS A 102 -5.67 6.46 2.36
C HIS A 102 -5.80 6.67 3.87
N LEU A 103 -4.88 7.43 4.45
CA LEU A 103 -4.94 7.97 5.81
C LEU A 103 -5.34 9.45 5.73
N THR A 104 -6.37 9.85 6.47
CA THR A 104 -6.69 11.24 6.78
C THR A 104 -6.45 11.45 8.26
N TYR A 105 -5.72 12.50 8.64
CA TYR A 105 -5.31 12.72 10.03
C TYR A 105 -5.27 14.20 10.45
N THR A 106 -5.40 14.41 11.76
CA THR A 106 -5.06 15.65 12.48
C THR A 106 -4.38 15.28 13.81
N ALA A 107 -3.19 15.82 14.06
CA ALA A 107 -2.37 15.61 15.25
C ALA A 107 -2.21 16.91 16.05
N SER A 108 -1.80 16.79 17.32
CA SER A 108 -1.55 17.93 18.21
C SER A 108 -0.28 18.73 17.88
N GLU A 109 0.61 18.19 17.06
CA GLU A 109 1.84 18.83 16.59
C GLU A 109 2.15 18.41 15.14
N ASN A 110 3.25 18.91 14.56
CA ASN A 110 3.72 18.49 13.25
C ASN A 110 4.34 17.09 13.31
N VAL A 111 3.97 16.22 12.38
CA VAL A 111 4.32 14.80 12.40
C VAL A 111 4.88 14.30 11.07
N GLN A 112 5.71 13.26 11.15
CA GLN A 112 6.21 12.48 10.03
C GLN A 112 5.30 11.26 9.79
N LEU A 113 5.13 10.86 8.53
CA LEU A 113 4.29 9.71 8.17
C LEU A 113 5.16 8.50 7.86
N VAL A 114 4.84 7.35 8.45
CA VAL A 114 5.67 6.15 8.42
C VAL A 114 4.96 4.99 7.72
N ALA A 115 5.63 4.39 6.72
CA ALA A 115 5.28 3.07 6.19
C ALA A 115 6.44 2.10 6.42
N LEU A 116 6.12 0.89 6.91
CA LEU A 116 7.10 -0.19 7.02
C LEU A 116 7.01 -1.14 5.82
N HIS A 117 8.14 -1.69 5.41
CA HIS A 117 8.27 -2.58 4.25
C HIS A 117 9.03 -3.84 4.69
N GLY A 118 8.38 -5.01 4.68
CA GLY A 118 9.03 -6.24 5.14
C GLY A 118 8.14 -7.16 5.98
N PRO A 119 8.72 -8.16 6.68
CA PRO A 119 10.15 -8.26 7.01
C PRO A 119 11.11 -8.34 5.80
N ILE A 120 12.27 -7.68 5.90
CA ILE A 120 13.30 -7.71 4.85
C ILE A 120 14.25 -8.90 5.04
N LYS A 121 14.75 -9.44 3.93
CA LYS A 121 15.67 -10.59 3.96
C LYS A 121 17.03 -10.17 4.53
N LYS A 122 17.63 -11.03 5.35
CA LYS A 122 18.97 -10.81 5.95
C LYS A 122 20.01 -10.46 4.88
N GLY A 123 20.73 -9.36 5.06
CA GLY A 123 21.73 -8.87 4.10
C GLY A 123 21.19 -7.97 2.99
N MET A 124 19.88 -7.69 3.00
CA MET A 124 19.26 -6.63 2.19
C MET A 124 19.13 -5.31 2.97
N ASP A 125 19.54 -5.29 4.24
CA ASP A 125 19.68 -4.12 5.11
C ASP A 125 20.98 -3.36 4.81
N LYS A 126 20.98 -2.56 3.74
CA LYS A 126 22.17 -1.91 3.16
C LYS A 126 21.94 -0.41 2.88
N GLY A 127 21.91 0.42 3.91
CA GLY A 127 21.97 1.88 3.76
C GLY A 127 20.65 2.61 3.52
N GLN A 128 19.54 1.90 3.27
CA GLN A 128 18.20 2.47 3.46
C GLN A 128 17.91 2.70 4.95
N ALA A 129 16.87 3.48 5.29
CA ALA A 129 16.35 3.48 6.64
C ALA A 129 15.71 2.11 7.00
N ILE A 130 15.95 1.64 8.23
CA ILE A 130 15.37 0.39 8.76
C ILE A 130 14.77 0.59 10.14
N TRP A 131 13.76 -0.22 10.47
CA TRP A 131 13.13 -0.30 11.79
C TRP A 131 13.17 -1.73 12.32
N THR A 132 13.45 -1.90 13.61
CA THR A 132 13.47 -3.20 14.30
C THR A 132 13.34 -3.00 15.81
N THR A 133 12.58 -3.86 16.48
CA THR A 133 12.42 -3.86 17.95
C THR A 133 13.30 -4.93 18.63
N ASP A 134 13.55 -6.05 17.94
CA ASP A 134 14.25 -7.24 18.46
C ASP A 134 15.69 -7.39 17.92
N GLY A 135 16.12 -6.52 17.00
CA GLY A 135 17.41 -6.55 16.31
C GLY A 135 17.55 -7.65 15.24
N LYS A 136 16.49 -8.44 15.00
CA LYS A 136 16.49 -9.63 14.12
C LYS A 136 15.48 -9.46 12.99
N THR A 137 14.27 -9.08 13.35
CA THR A 137 13.14 -8.80 12.46
C THR A 137 13.25 -7.35 12.02
N LYS A 138 13.79 -7.14 10.82
CA LYS A 138 14.00 -5.82 10.23
C LYS A 138 12.91 -5.50 9.20
N PHE A 139 12.53 -4.24 9.13
CA PHE A 139 11.69 -3.67 8.09
C PHE A 139 12.45 -2.51 7.44
N GLY A 140 12.30 -2.31 6.14
CA GLY A 140 12.62 -1.02 5.52
C GLY A 140 11.61 0.04 5.99
N LEU A 141 12.08 1.27 6.20
CA LEU A 141 11.34 2.31 6.89
C LEU A 141 11.18 3.53 5.97
N THR A 142 9.98 3.76 5.44
CA THR A 142 9.69 4.99 4.67
C THR A 142 9.22 6.10 5.58
N PHE A 143 10.02 7.17 5.65
CA PHE A 143 9.59 8.46 6.18
C PHE A 143 9.08 9.36 5.07
N ILE A 144 7.83 9.79 5.15
CA ILE A 144 7.33 10.89 4.31
C ILE A 144 7.30 12.15 5.15
N ASP A 145 8.35 12.94 4.99
CA ASP A 145 8.50 14.21 5.69
C ASP A 145 7.55 15.25 5.07
N LYS A 146 6.50 15.59 5.80
CA LYS A 146 5.58 16.69 5.47
C LYS A 146 5.71 17.84 6.46
N GLU A 147 6.23 17.58 7.66
CA GLU A 147 6.19 18.48 8.82
C GLU A 147 4.81 19.16 9.01
N THR A 148 3.71 18.42 8.81
CA THR A 148 2.34 18.94 8.99
C THR A 148 1.56 18.20 10.06
N SER A 149 0.85 18.97 10.89
CA SER A 149 -0.10 18.45 11.87
C SER A 149 -1.40 17.91 11.28
N ALA A 150 -1.66 18.09 9.98
CA ALA A 150 -2.85 17.54 9.33
C ALA A 150 -2.58 17.18 7.87
N GLY A 151 -3.41 16.29 7.32
CA GLY A 151 -3.45 16.04 5.89
C GLY A 151 -4.12 14.73 5.46
N VAL A 152 -3.98 14.44 4.17
CA VAL A 152 -4.34 13.16 3.55
C VAL A 152 -3.07 12.53 2.95
N TRP A 153 -2.95 11.21 3.05
CA TRP A 153 -1.84 10.43 2.49
C TRP A 153 -2.36 9.11 1.90
N GLN A 154 -2.19 8.94 0.59
CA GLN A 154 -2.32 7.65 -0.09
C GLN A 154 -1.04 6.84 0.14
N PHE A 155 -1.14 5.59 0.59
CA PHE A 155 -0.01 4.76 1.01
C PHE A 155 -0.04 3.33 0.46
N SER A 156 1.13 2.68 0.52
CA SER A 156 1.29 1.23 0.48
C SER A 156 2.39 0.77 1.46
N GLY A 157 2.14 -0.27 2.26
CA GLY A 157 3.08 -0.71 3.32
C GLY A 157 2.59 -1.90 4.13
N ASN A 158 3.50 -2.60 4.81
CA ASN A 158 3.22 -3.71 5.74
C ASN A 158 2.80 -3.23 7.14
N ALA A 159 3.12 -1.99 7.51
CA ALA A 159 2.56 -1.28 8.65
C ALA A 159 2.41 0.20 8.28
N ILE A 160 1.51 0.92 8.94
CA ILE A 160 1.31 2.37 8.79
C ILE A 160 1.28 3.01 10.17
N ALA A 161 2.12 4.02 10.37
CA ALA A 161 2.23 4.74 11.63
C ALA A 161 2.43 6.24 11.39
N VAL A 162 2.33 7.01 12.47
CA VAL A 162 2.67 8.43 12.52
C VAL A 162 3.72 8.61 13.61
N HIS A 163 4.70 9.46 13.37
CA HIS A 163 5.93 9.59 14.16
C HIS A 163 6.27 11.07 14.41
N THR A 164 6.97 11.35 15.50
CA THR A 164 7.69 12.60 15.70
C THR A 164 9.05 12.35 16.34
N LYS A 165 10.01 13.23 16.05
CA LYS A 165 11.36 13.23 16.64
C LYS A 165 11.36 13.79 18.07
N ASN A 166 10.23 14.27 18.57
CA ASN A 166 10.07 14.79 19.93
C ASN A 166 9.84 13.66 20.94
N SER A 167 10.27 13.89 22.19
CA SER A 167 10.13 12.93 23.30
C SER A 167 8.74 12.90 23.93
N GLU A 168 8.00 14.00 23.85
CA GLU A 168 6.71 14.19 24.51
C GLU A 168 5.57 13.58 23.69
N PRO A 169 4.63 12.82 24.29
CA PRO A 169 3.55 12.19 23.54
C PRO A 169 2.61 13.17 22.83
N PHE A 170 2.32 12.89 21.55
CA PHE A 170 1.31 13.61 20.77
C PHE A 170 -0.02 12.87 20.76
N THR A 171 -1.10 13.58 20.45
CA THR A 171 -2.43 12.99 20.17
C THR A 171 -2.74 13.09 18.69
N ILE A 172 -3.27 12.02 18.09
CA ILE A 172 -3.72 11.96 16.70
C ILE A 172 -5.16 11.46 16.60
N SER A 173 -6.00 12.23 15.91
CA SER A 173 -7.30 11.80 15.40
C SER A 173 -7.14 11.39 13.94
N TYR A 174 -7.70 10.24 13.55
CA TYR A 174 -7.52 9.70 12.20
C TYR A 174 -8.75 8.97 11.66
N SER A 175 -8.78 8.86 10.33
CA SER A 175 -9.61 7.92 9.58
C SER A 175 -8.76 7.27 8.50
N VAL A 176 -8.78 5.94 8.41
CA VAL A 176 -8.01 5.17 7.44
C VAL A 176 -8.92 4.21 6.68
N SER A 177 -8.83 4.21 5.35
CA SER A 177 -9.53 3.27 4.49
C SER A 177 -8.52 2.54 3.61
N TYR A 178 -8.51 1.20 3.67
CA TYR A 178 -7.45 0.37 3.11
C TYR A 178 -7.96 -0.97 2.57
N THR A 179 -7.14 -1.65 1.78
CA THR A 179 -7.32 -3.03 1.30
C THR A 179 -6.03 -3.80 1.60
N GLU A 180 -6.12 -5.10 1.85
CA GLU A 180 -4.96 -5.95 2.08
C GLU A 180 -4.59 -6.75 0.83
N HIS A 181 -3.30 -6.84 0.56
CA HIS A 181 -2.77 -7.50 -0.62
C HIS A 181 -1.69 -8.52 -0.22
N VAL A 182 -1.92 -9.80 -0.54
CA VAL A 182 -0.88 -10.83 -0.45
C VAL A 182 0.25 -10.44 -1.39
N THR A 183 1.50 -10.53 -0.95
CA THR A 183 2.65 -10.38 -1.85
C THR A 183 2.69 -11.57 -2.81
N ASP A 184 2.33 -11.34 -4.07
CA ASP A 184 2.17 -12.39 -5.09
C ASP A 184 3.24 -12.32 -6.20
N GLY A 185 3.98 -11.21 -6.31
CA GLY A 185 4.97 -11.00 -7.38
C GLY A 185 4.35 -10.79 -8.78
N GLU A 186 3.03 -10.60 -8.86
CA GLU A 186 2.31 -10.34 -10.11
C GLU A 186 1.58 -8.98 -10.06
N LYS A 187 1.00 -8.66 -8.91
CA LYS A 187 0.21 -7.44 -8.63
C LYS A 187 0.64 -6.72 -7.36
N THR A 188 1.36 -7.41 -6.47
CA THR A 188 1.78 -6.90 -5.16
C THR A 188 3.22 -7.29 -4.90
N PHE A 189 4.06 -6.28 -4.70
CA PHE A 189 5.50 -6.39 -4.55
C PHE A 189 5.93 -5.63 -3.28
N ARG A 190 6.87 -6.20 -2.52
CA ARG A 190 7.55 -5.53 -1.41
C ARG A 190 8.98 -6.03 -1.29
N GLY A 191 9.87 -5.21 -0.76
CA GLY A 191 11.23 -5.63 -0.39
C GLY A 191 12.23 -4.49 -0.42
N THR A 192 13.50 -4.87 -0.53
CA THR A 192 14.62 -3.95 -0.75
C THR A 192 15.45 -4.45 -1.93
N MET A 193 16.07 -3.54 -2.68
CA MET A 193 17.14 -3.86 -3.62
C MET A 193 18.23 -2.78 -3.64
N THR A 194 19.43 -3.16 -4.10
CA THR A 194 20.47 -2.23 -4.54
C THR A 194 20.25 -1.94 -6.03
N SER A 195 20.54 -0.72 -6.47
CA SER A 195 20.54 -0.37 -7.88
C SER A 195 21.65 -1.11 -8.64
N GLN A 196 21.55 -1.07 -9.96
CA GLN A 196 22.62 -1.47 -10.88
C GLN A 196 22.84 -0.33 -11.88
N GLN A 197 23.94 -0.36 -12.61
CA GLN A 197 24.19 0.56 -13.73
C GLN A 197 22.96 0.60 -14.65
N ASP A 198 22.49 1.79 -15.03
CA ASP A 198 21.35 1.93 -15.94
C ASP A 198 21.72 1.31 -17.30
N PRO A 199 20.98 0.30 -17.80
CA PRO A 199 21.30 -0.34 -19.07
C PRO A 199 20.83 0.48 -20.29
N GLY A 200 20.32 1.70 -20.09
CA GLY A 200 20.02 2.65 -21.16
C GLY A 200 21.28 3.11 -21.90
N VAL A 201 21.24 3.10 -23.24
CA VAL A 201 22.30 3.67 -24.08
C VAL A 201 22.43 5.16 -23.82
N GLY A 202 23.62 5.64 -23.44
CA GLY A 202 23.86 7.01 -23.00
C GLY A 202 23.58 7.28 -21.52
N HIS A 203 23.23 6.26 -20.72
CA HIS A 203 23.03 6.34 -19.27
C HIS A 203 24.12 5.57 -18.48
N GLU A 204 25.27 5.25 -19.11
CA GLU A 204 26.26 4.32 -18.55
C GLU A 204 26.93 4.80 -17.25
N THR A 205 26.79 6.09 -16.89
CA THR A 205 27.25 6.66 -15.63
C THR A 205 26.17 6.75 -14.54
N HIS A 206 24.94 6.32 -14.82
CA HIS A 206 23.78 6.41 -13.93
C HIS A 206 23.46 5.07 -13.25
N GLN A 207 22.60 5.12 -12.23
CA GLN A 207 22.16 3.95 -11.49
C GLN A 207 20.63 3.83 -11.50
N LEU A 208 20.14 2.60 -11.67
CA LEU A 208 18.73 2.24 -11.85
C LEU A 208 18.32 1.09 -10.93
N ALA A 209 17.21 1.24 -10.22
CA ALA A 209 16.52 0.17 -9.50
C ALA A 209 15.19 -0.13 -10.22
N LEU A 210 15.22 -1.15 -11.09
CA LEU A 210 14.07 -1.56 -11.90
C LEU A 210 13.05 -2.34 -11.05
N LEU A 211 11.90 -1.72 -10.78
CA LEU A 211 10.83 -2.30 -9.94
C LEU A 211 9.84 -3.12 -10.76
N LEU A 212 9.54 -2.69 -11.99
CA LEU A 212 8.70 -3.39 -12.97
C LEU A 212 9.39 -3.33 -14.34
N ALA A 213 9.73 -4.49 -14.88
CA ALA A 213 10.38 -4.61 -16.18
C ALA A 213 9.47 -4.16 -17.34
N PRO A 214 10.02 -3.69 -18.48
CA PRO A 214 9.24 -3.32 -19.65
C PRO A 214 8.32 -4.43 -20.18
N ARG A 215 7.08 -4.09 -20.54
CA ARG A 215 6.12 -4.97 -21.23
C ARG A 215 5.11 -4.17 -22.08
N ASP A 216 4.50 -4.79 -23.08
CA ASP A 216 3.56 -4.17 -24.03
C ASP A 216 2.36 -3.46 -23.38
N LYS A 217 1.85 -4.03 -22.28
CA LYS A 217 0.68 -3.49 -21.56
C LYS A 217 1.16 -2.60 -20.42
N ALA A 218 0.73 -1.34 -20.38
CA ALA A 218 1.02 -0.47 -19.25
C ALA A 218 0.67 -1.15 -17.90
N TYR A 219 1.50 -0.91 -16.91
CA TYR A 219 1.16 -1.04 -15.51
C TYR A 219 0.42 0.23 -15.06
N SER A 220 -0.47 0.08 -14.10
CA SER A 220 -1.02 1.17 -13.30
C SER A 220 -0.85 0.77 -11.83
N GLY A 221 -0.68 1.73 -10.91
CA GLY A 221 -0.61 1.38 -9.48
C GLY A 221 -0.10 2.48 -8.57
N HIS A 222 0.32 2.08 -7.38
CA HIS A 222 0.89 2.96 -6.36
C HIS A 222 2.19 2.38 -5.82
N LEU A 223 3.19 3.24 -5.66
CA LEU A 223 4.52 2.94 -5.12
C LEU A 223 4.75 3.79 -3.87
N THR A 224 5.06 3.17 -2.75
CA THR A 224 5.66 3.83 -1.57
C THR A 224 7.09 3.33 -1.42
N PHE A 225 8.05 4.24 -1.22
CA PHE A 225 9.49 3.91 -1.23
C PHE A 225 10.32 4.81 -0.32
N ASP A 226 11.48 4.29 0.07
CA ASP A 226 12.57 4.96 0.79
C ASP A 226 13.91 4.52 0.23
N ALA A 227 14.71 5.46 -0.25
CA ALA A 227 16.00 5.26 -0.86
C ALA A 227 17.12 5.96 -0.08
N SER A 228 18.33 5.38 -0.13
CA SER A 228 19.51 5.88 0.58
C SER A 228 19.99 7.27 0.11
N GLU A 229 19.48 7.77 -1.01
CA GLU A 229 19.73 9.12 -1.54
C GLU A 229 18.54 9.60 -2.40
N PRO A 230 18.48 10.89 -2.81
CA PRO A 230 17.39 11.41 -3.64
C PRO A 230 17.34 10.82 -5.05
N VAL A 231 16.28 10.06 -5.35
CA VAL A 231 16.07 9.39 -6.65
C VAL A 231 14.89 10.00 -7.42
N GLN A 232 14.98 9.95 -8.76
CA GLN A 232 13.87 10.21 -9.68
C GLN A 232 13.01 8.95 -9.81
N ILE A 233 11.70 9.12 -9.95
CA ILE A 233 10.81 8.00 -10.32
C ILE A 233 10.69 7.99 -11.85
N VAL A 234 10.99 6.85 -12.44
CA VAL A 234 10.97 6.64 -13.89
C VAL A 234 9.76 5.81 -14.27
N THR A 235 8.95 6.30 -15.22
CA THR A 235 8.07 5.43 -16.00
C THR A 235 8.40 5.51 -17.49
N LEU A 236 8.28 4.37 -18.16
CA LEU A 236 8.48 4.28 -19.61
C LEU A 236 7.12 4.20 -20.32
N ILE A 237 7.01 4.80 -21.50
CA ILE A 237 5.85 4.67 -22.40
C ILE A 237 6.33 4.02 -23.70
N GLY A 238 5.77 2.88 -24.08
CA GLY A 238 6.13 2.20 -25.32
C GLY A 238 6.12 0.67 -25.28
N PRO A 239 6.81 -0.02 -26.20
CA PRO A 239 7.71 0.55 -27.22
C PRO A 239 7.00 1.47 -28.23
N MET A 240 7.74 2.43 -28.79
CA MET A 240 7.26 3.39 -29.81
C MET A 240 8.28 3.49 -30.96
N ALA A 241 7.88 4.04 -32.12
CA ALA A 241 8.82 4.23 -33.21
C ALA A 241 9.76 5.42 -32.91
N LYS A 242 11.03 5.33 -33.34
CA LYS A 242 12.04 6.38 -33.11
C LYS A 242 11.62 7.77 -33.65
N GLY A 243 10.76 7.81 -34.68
CA GLY A 243 10.20 9.06 -35.21
C GLY A 243 9.16 9.72 -34.30
N ASP A 244 8.46 8.95 -33.47
CA ASP A 244 7.42 9.46 -32.56
C ASP A 244 8.02 10.15 -31.32
N LEU A 245 9.33 9.98 -31.11
CA LEU A 245 10.10 10.49 -29.97
C LEU A 245 10.87 11.79 -30.27
N ILE A 246 10.69 12.38 -31.45
CA ILE A 246 11.37 13.62 -31.83
C ILE A 246 10.96 14.76 -30.88
N GLY A 247 11.91 15.24 -30.08
CA GLY A 247 11.69 16.29 -29.07
C GLY A 247 11.24 15.79 -27.69
N LEU A 248 11.11 14.47 -27.49
CA LEU A 248 10.79 13.87 -26.20
C LEU A 248 12.05 13.23 -25.56
N PRO A 249 12.19 13.26 -24.23
CA PRO A 249 13.13 12.38 -23.53
C PRO A 249 12.80 10.91 -23.87
N SER A 250 13.83 10.12 -24.15
CA SER A 250 13.68 8.71 -24.52
C SER A 250 14.74 7.84 -23.88
N TRP A 251 14.47 6.55 -23.80
CA TRP A 251 15.34 5.54 -23.23
C TRP A 251 15.27 4.27 -24.09
N THR A 252 16.40 3.59 -24.27
CA THR A 252 16.53 2.37 -25.07
C THR A 252 17.62 1.48 -24.47
N PRO A 253 17.37 0.17 -24.24
CA PRO A 253 18.34 -0.74 -23.63
C PRO A 253 19.30 -1.40 -24.64
N ASP A 254 19.04 -1.20 -25.93
CA ASP A 254 19.61 -1.98 -27.04
C ASP A 254 19.92 -1.13 -28.29
N GLY A 255 19.40 0.10 -28.38
CA GLY A 255 19.48 0.95 -29.56
C GLY A 255 18.43 0.65 -30.65
N GLU A 256 17.53 -0.31 -30.41
CA GLU A 256 16.50 -0.77 -31.37
C GLU A 256 15.08 -0.60 -30.80
N THR A 257 14.87 -0.90 -29.52
CA THR A 257 13.62 -0.76 -28.79
C THR A 257 13.60 0.58 -28.06
N TYR A 258 12.72 1.51 -28.47
CA TYR A 258 12.64 2.86 -27.91
C TYR A 258 11.40 3.07 -27.04
N TYR A 259 11.59 3.75 -25.91
CA TYR A 259 10.53 4.17 -25.00
C TYR A 259 10.59 5.68 -24.76
N GLY A 260 9.43 6.31 -24.57
CA GLY A 260 9.33 7.66 -24.02
C GLY A 260 9.63 7.63 -22.52
N LEU A 261 10.54 8.51 -22.08
CA LEU A 261 11.04 8.56 -20.71
C LEU A 261 10.31 9.64 -19.90
N MET A 262 9.56 9.23 -18.88
CA MET A 262 8.92 10.15 -17.93
C MET A 262 9.68 10.14 -16.60
N LEU A 263 10.17 11.30 -16.19
CA LEU A 263 10.88 11.50 -14.92
C LEU A 263 10.04 12.34 -13.95
N ILE A 264 9.74 11.80 -12.78
CA ILE A 264 9.14 12.52 -11.66
C ILE A 264 10.28 13.17 -10.83
N PRO A 265 10.12 14.41 -10.32
CA PRO A 265 11.15 15.11 -9.55
C PRO A 265 11.75 14.31 -8.39
N THR A 266 13.03 14.54 -8.11
CA THR A 266 13.85 13.81 -7.14
C THR A 266 13.31 13.85 -5.72
N LYS A 267 13.25 12.70 -5.06
CA LYS A 267 13.02 12.54 -3.61
C LYS A 267 13.76 11.31 -3.09
N ALA A 268 14.24 11.37 -1.84
CA ALA A 268 14.75 10.17 -1.18
C ALA A 268 13.62 9.18 -0.87
N SER A 269 12.44 9.70 -0.52
CA SER A 269 11.30 8.90 -0.08
C SER A 269 9.96 9.48 -0.56
N GLY A 270 8.90 8.67 -0.50
CA GLY A 270 7.55 9.17 -0.72
C GLY A 270 6.52 8.11 -1.09
N THR A 271 5.37 8.57 -1.59
CA THR A 271 4.38 7.74 -2.29
C THR A 271 3.93 8.44 -3.56
N THR A 272 3.75 7.69 -4.66
CA THR A 272 3.12 8.16 -5.89
C THR A 272 2.11 7.15 -6.43
N SER A 273 1.11 7.64 -7.15
CA SER A 273 0.46 6.84 -8.20
C SER A 273 1.31 6.88 -9.47
N PHE A 274 1.23 5.84 -10.31
CA PHE A 274 1.98 5.80 -11.58
C PHE A 274 1.20 5.07 -12.68
N SER A 275 1.59 5.32 -13.93
CA SER A 275 1.17 4.57 -15.12
C SER A 275 2.34 4.51 -16.11
N GLY A 276 2.55 3.37 -16.76
CA GLY A 276 3.63 3.17 -17.74
C GLY A 276 3.98 1.71 -17.99
N ASN A 277 4.67 1.43 -19.08
CA ASN A 277 5.11 0.11 -19.52
C ASN A 277 6.26 -0.48 -18.68
N ALA A 278 6.97 0.36 -17.91
CA ALA A 278 7.93 -0.03 -16.89
C ALA A 278 7.87 0.96 -15.71
N LEU A 279 8.45 0.58 -14.56
CA LEU A 279 8.64 1.43 -13.38
C LEU A 279 10.03 1.19 -12.80
N ALA A 280 10.79 2.26 -12.58
CA ALA A 280 12.08 2.21 -11.92
C ALA A 280 12.33 3.45 -11.03
N LEU A 281 13.39 3.40 -10.24
CA LEU A 281 13.98 4.55 -9.57
C LEU A 281 15.37 4.78 -10.14
N HIS A 282 15.76 6.04 -10.33
CA HIS A 282 16.97 6.45 -11.06
C HIS A 282 17.73 7.54 -10.30
N THR A 283 19.06 7.50 -10.37
CA THR A 283 19.95 8.60 -9.96
C THR A 283 21.01 8.80 -11.03
N MET A 284 21.47 10.05 -11.18
CA MET A 284 22.58 10.40 -12.07
C MET A 284 23.95 10.11 -11.44
N ASN A 285 23.98 9.63 -10.19
CA ASN A 285 25.20 9.21 -9.50
C ASN A 285 25.70 7.85 -10.01
N SER A 286 27.02 7.67 -10.03
CA SER A 286 27.65 6.40 -10.43
C SER A 286 27.59 5.32 -9.36
N GLU A 287 27.55 5.72 -8.09
CA GLU A 287 27.59 4.81 -6.94
C GLU A 287 26.21 4.17 -6.67
N PRO A 288 26.12 2.85 -6.44
CA PRO A 288 24.83 2.20 -6.25
C PRO A 288 24.08 2.68 -4.99
N PHE A 289 22.86 3.15 -5.17
CA PHE A 289 21.92 3.42 -4.09
C PHE A 289 21.17 2.14 -3.68
N THR A 290 20.46 2.19 -2.56
CA THR A 290 19.50 1.15 -2.19
C THR A 290 18.13 1.74 -1.93
N VAL A 291 17.09 0.91 -2.09
CA VAL A 291 15.71 1.31 -1.88
C VAL A 291 14.90 0.18 -1.24
N SER A 292 14.12 0.51 -0.21
CA SER A 292 12.97 -0.30 0.23
C SER A 292 11.67 0.22 -0.36
N TYR A 293 10.76 -0.68 -0.72
CA TYR A 293 9.49 -0.30 -1.33
C TYR A 293 8.35 -1.27 -1.02
N SER A 294 7.12 -0.75 -1.16
CA SER A 294 5.89 -1.52 -1.37
C SER A 294 5.17 -0.96 -2.57
N LEU A 295 4.64 -1.85 -3.40
CA LEU A 295 4.12 -1.54 -4.72
C LEU A 295 2.89 -2.41 -4.99
N VAL A 296 1.75 -1.76 -5.25
CA VAL A 296 0.46 -2.43 -5.49
C VAL A 296 -0.15 -1.92 -6.79
N LEU A 297 -0.29 -2.84 -7.75
CA LEU A 297 -0.90 -2.56 -9.04
C LEU A 297 -2.40 -2.30 -8.91
N THR A 298 -2.90 -1.40 -9.74
CA THR A 298 -4.32 -1.32 -10.12
C THR A 298 -4.57 -2.18 -11.37
N LYS A 299 -5.84 -2.30 -11.77
CA LYS A 299 -6.21 -2.98 -13.02
C LYS A 299 -5.84 -2.15 -14.25
#